data_AF-A0A9Q3WP37-F1
#
_entry.id   AF-A0A9Q3WP37-F1
#
_cell.length_a   1.000
_cell.length_b   1.000
_cell.length_c   1.000
_cell.angle_alpha   90.00
_cell.angle_beta   90.00
_cell.angle_gamma   90.00
#
_symmetry.space_group_name_H-M   'P 1'
#
loop_
_entity.id
_entity.type
_entity.pdbx_description
1 polymer ?
#
loop_
_entity_poly.entity_id
_entity_poly.type
_entity_poly.pdbx_seq_one_letter_code
_entity_poly.pdbx_strand_id
1 'polypeptide(L)'
;MSDFMTRARAAEQAMRDVFPATPLQRNDHLSARYGADIWLKREDLSPVRSYKIRGAFNAMRKQQGQALFVCASAGNHAQGVAYMCRHMGVRGVIFMPVTTPQQKIQKTRMFGGDQVEIHLTGDYFDQTLAAAQAWCAQEGGHFLSPFDDADVIEGQASLAVEIEEQLGGVPDHVVLPVGGGGMSAGVATWFGDRSHCIFVEPEGGACLRAALAAGHPVTLDHVDNFVDGAAVGRIGEKTFELLKSRHMSDVLVMPEDRICTTIIEMLNVEGIVLEPAGALSVEAVADVQSFIRGKTVVCVTSGGNFDFERLPEVKERAQRYSGVKKYFLLRLPQRPGALKEFLNILGPDDDIARFEYMKKSARNFGSVLIGIETAKPENFERLYARLDEAGFTYTDITRNETLAQFVI
;
A
#
# COMPACT_ATOMS: atom_id res chain seq x y z
N MET A 1 -24.23 13.82 -19.68
CA MET A 1 -23.05 13.82 -18.79
C MET A 1 -23.55 14.31 -17.44
N SER A 2 -23.35 13.55 -16.36
CA SER A 2 -23.83 13.95 -15.03
C SER A 2 -23.07 15.20 -14.54
N ASP A 3 -23.66 15.92 -13.59
CA ASP A 3 -23.04 17.08 -12.94
C ASP A 3 -21.65 16.73 -12.35
N PHE A 4 -21.50 15.53 -11.76
CA PHE A 4 -20.21 15.02 -11.29
C PHE A 4 -19.16 14.89 -12.41
N MET A 5 -19.52 14.31 -13.56
CA MET A 5 -18.59 14.16 -14.68
C MET A 5 -18.13 15.52 -15.22
N THR A 6 -19.03 16.49 -15.32
CA THR A 6 -18.67 17.85 -15.73
C THR A 6 -17.63 18.46 -14.79
N ARG A 7 -17.82 18.32 -13.47
CA ARG A 7 -16.85 18.84 -12.49
C ARG A 7 -15.54 18.06 -12.48
N ALA A 8 -15.56 16.73 -12.63
CA ALA A 8 -14.35 15.92 -12.73
C ALA A 8 -13.50 16.31 -13.95
N ARG A 9 -14.12 16.58 -15.12
CA ARG A 9 -13.42 17.14 -16.30
C ARG A 9 -12.83 18.52 -16.01
N ALA A 10 -13.59 19.39 -15.36
CA ALA A 10 -13.10 20.72 -15.00
C ALA A 10 -11.92 20.65 -13.99
N ALA A 11 -11.93 19.67 -13.08
CA ALA A 11 -10.83 19.40 -12.17
C ALA A 11 -9.59 18.87 -12.90
N GLU A 12 -9.77 17.93 -13.83
CA GLU A 12 -8.70 17.42 -14.70
C GLU A 12 -8.05 18.54 -15.50
N GLN A 13 -8.86 19.38 -16.18
CA GLN A 13 -8.35 20.45 -17.02
C GLN A 13 -7.56 21.47 -16.20
N ALA A 14 -8.07 21.86 -15.03
CA ALA A 14 -7.38 22.78 -14.13
C ALA A 14 -6.07 22.20 -13.58
N MET A 15 -5.95 20.87 -13.48
CA MET A 15 -4.73 20.20 -13.01
C MET A 15 -3.52 20.46 -13.92
N ARG A 16 -3.77 20.81 -15.19
CA ARG A 16 -2.70 21.05 -16.18
C ARG A 16 -1.84 22.26 -15.86
N ASP A 17 -2.34 23.20 -15.06
CA ASP A 17 -1.55 24.32 -14.54
C ASP A 17 -0.51 23.86 -13.51
N VAL A 18 -0.66 22.64 -12.97
CA VAL A 18 0.21 22.07 -11.94
C VAL A 18 1.19 21.05 -12.51
N PHE A 19 0.71 20.06 -13.27
CA PHE A 19 1.52 19.00 -13.88
C PHE A 19 0.82 18.40 -15.11
N PRO A 20 1.54 17.76 -16.06
CA PRO A 20 0.94 17.07 -17.21
C PRO A 20 0.20 15.78 -16.81
N ALA A 21 -0.65 15.24 -17.70
CA ALA A 21 -1.38 14.01 -17.41
C ALA A 21 -0.39 12.87 -17.13
N THR A 22 -0.64 12.06 -16.10
CA THR A 22 0.24 10.93 -15.81
C THR A 22 0.13 9.89 -16.92
N PRO A 23 1.20 9.14 -17.24
CA PRO A 23 1.12 8.15 -18.30
C PRO A 23 0.07 7.05 -18.03
N LEU A 24 -0.68 6.67 -19.06
CA LEU A 24 -1.38 5.40 -19.14
C LEU A 24 -0.55 4.49 -20.07
N GLN A 25 0.11 3.49 -19.51
CA GLN A 25 1.09 2.68 -20.22
C GLN A 25 0.63 1.24 -20.29
N ARG A 26 0.57 0.69 -21.51
CA ARG A 26 0.37 -0.75 -21.68
C ARG A 26 1.56 -1.48 -21.08
N ASN A 27 1.29 -2.53 -20.31
CA ASN A 27 2.31 -3.37 -19.71
C ASN A 27 2.36 -4.72 -20.43
N ASP A 28 3.38 -4.93 -21.24
CA ASP A 28 3.48 -6.11 -22.11
C ASP A 28 3.67 -7.41 -21.31
N HIS A 29 4.46 -7.36 -20.24
CA HIS A 29 4.73 -8.51 -19.36
C HIS A 29 3.46 -9.01 -18.68
N LEU A 30 2.73 -8.13 -17.99
CA LEU A 30 1.46 -8.47 -17.34
C LEU A 30 0.41 -8.90 -18.37
N SER A 31 0.34 -8.20 -19.51
CA SER A 31 -0.59 -8.53 -20.58
C SER A 31 -0.39 -9.95 -21.10
N ALA A 32 0.87 -10.32 -21.38
CA ALA A 32 1.23 -11.66 -21.83
C ALA A 32 0.95 -12.72 -20.75
N ARG A 33 1.29 -12.42 -19.48
CA ARG A 33 1.11 -13.34 -18.35
C ARG A 33 -0.36 -13.69 -18.10
N TYR A 34 -1.25 -12.71 -18.17
CA TYR A 34 -2.66 -12.89 -17.83
C TYR A 34 -3.58 -13.08 -19.05
N GLY A 35 -3.06 -12.86 -20.27
CA GLY A 35 -3.84 -12.98 -21.50
C GLY A 35 -4.91 -11.89 -21.62
N ALA A 36 -4.62 -10.69 -21.12
CA ALA A 36 -5.48 -9.51 -21.12
C ALA A 36 -4.69 -8.30 -21.63
N ASP A 37 -5.35 -7.22 -22.03
CA ASP A 37 -4.70 -5.98 -22.41
C ASP A 37 -4.58 -5.07 -21.17
N ILE A 38 -3.47 -5.20 -20.45
CA ILE A 38 -3.27 -4.58 -19.13
C ILE A 38 -2.51 -3.26 -19.29
N TRP A 39 -3.09 -2.20 -18.73
CA TRP A 39 -2.54 -0.87 -18.70
C TRP A 39 -2.31 -0.41 -17.26
N LEU A 40 -1.21 0.29 -17.02
CA LEU A 40 -0.88 0.91 -15.75
C LEU A 40 -1.14 2.41 -15.83
N LYS A 41 -2.00 2.93 -14.94
CA LYS A 41 -2.17 4.37 -14.74
C LYS A 41 -1.13 4.85 -13.71
N ARG A 42 -0.06 5.48 -14.20
CA ARG A 42 1.21 5.74 -13.50
C ARG A 42 1.18 6.95 -12.56
N GLU A 43 0.34 6.91 -11.53
CA GLU A 43 0.27 7.97 -10.52
C GLU A 43 1.53 8.08 -9.64
N ASP A 44 2.32 7.01 -9.59
CA ASP A 44 3.67 7.00 -9.03
C ASP A 44 4.64 7.99 -9.73
N LEU A 45 4.30 8.46 -10.93
CA LEU A 45 5.08 9.46 -11.68
C LEU A 45 4.57 10.90 -11.53
N SER A 46 3.58 11.15 -10.67
CA SER A 46 3.15 12.51 -10.34
C SER A 46 4.26 13.29 -9.61
N PRO A 47 4.19 14.64 -9.49
CA PRO A 47 5.23 15.44 -8.82
C PRO A 47 5.53 15.01 -7.38
N VAL A 48 4.53 14.49 -6.66
CA VAL A 48 4.65 13.94 -5.29
C VAL A 48 4.60 12.42 -5.26
N ARG A 49 4.76 11.77 -6.42
CA ARG A 49 4.78 10.32 -6.65
C ARG A 49 3.57 9.58 -6.06
N SER A 50 2.41 10.22 -6.09
CA SER A 50 1.13 9.60 -5.75
C SER A 50 -0.05 10.43 -6.26
N TYR A 51 -1.23 9.81 -6.31
CA TYR A 51 -2.45 10.47 -6.79
C TYR A 51 -2.96 11.60 -5.86
N LYS A 52 -2.50 11.64 -4.59
CA LYS A 52 -3.06 12.52 -3.54
C LYS A 52 -3.04 14.01 -3.89
N ILE A 53 -2.09 14.43 -4.75
CA ILE A 53 -1.99 15.79 -5.26
C ILE A 53 -3.28 16.27 -5.95
N ARG A 54 -4.05 15.37 -6.57
CA ARG A 54 -5.22 15.72 -7.37
C ARG A 54 -6.38 16.22 -6.50
N GLY A 55 -6.75 15.43 -5.49
CA GLY A 55 -7.79 15.85 -4.54
C GLY A 55 -7.37 17.05 -3.72
N ALA A 56 -6.09 17.15 -3.33
CA ALA A 56 -5.59 18.32 -2.62
C ALA A 56 -5.75 19.59 -3.46
N PHE A 57 -5.30 19.57 -4.71
CA PHE A 57 -5.45 20.69 -5.63
C PHE A 57 -6.92 21.11 -5.81
N ASN A 58 -7.80 20.14 -6.09
CA ASN A 58 -9.19 20.46 -6.40
C ASN A 58 -9.96 21.02 -5.20
N ALA A 59 -9.71 20.48 -4.01
CA ALA A 59 -10.31 21.02 -2.79
C ALA A 59 -9.74 22.41 -2.46
N MET A 60 -8.42 22.60 -2.51
CA MET A 60 -7.80 23.87 -2.17
C MET A 60 -8.19 25.00 -3.13
N ARG A 61 -8.24 24.77 -4.45
CA ARG A 61 -8.61 25.80 -5.43
C ARG A 61 -10.06 26.28 -5.30
N LYS A 62 -10.94 25.47 -4.71
CA LYS A 62 -12.35 25.80 -4.46
C LYS A 62 -12.55 26.61 -3.18
N GLN A 63 -11.58 26.61 -2.27
CA GLN A 63 -11.58 27.44 -1.07
C GLN A 63 -10.95 28.81 -1.35
N GLN A 64 -11.54 29.55 -2.30
CA GLN A 64 -11.03 30.88 -2.68
C GLN A 64 -11.03 31.83 -1.48
N GLY A 65 -9.89 32.49 -1.24
CA GLY A 65 -9.71 33.40 -0.11
C GLY A 65 -9.22 32.73 1.19
N GLN A 66 -9.15 31.40 1.25
CA GLN A 66 -8.57 30.70 2.40
C GLN A 66 -7.04 30.85 2.39
N ALA A 67 -6.49 31.38 3.48
CA ALA A 67 -5.03 31.61 3.61
C ALA A 67 -4.28 30.48 4.33
N LEU A 68 -5.00 29.64 5.09
CA LEU A 68 -4.45 28.59 5.93
C LEU A 68 -5.11 27.24 5.63
N PHE A 69 -4.30 26.25 5.26
CA PHE A 69 -4.71 24.86 5.07
C PHE A 69 -4.03 23.95 6.09
N VAL A 70 -4.79 23.02 6.65
CA VAL A 70 -4.31 22.10 7.70
C VAL A 70 -4.59 20.67 7.29
N CYS A 71 -3.65 19.75 7.52
CA CYS A 71 -3.93 18.33 7.38
C CYS A 71 -3.19 17.50 8.44
N ALA A 72 -3.68 16.29 8.69
CA ALA A 72 -2.99 15.29 9.50
C ALA A 72 -2.57 14.10 8.61
N SER A 73 -1.27 13.90 8.45
CA SER A 73 -0.70 12.79 7.66
C SER A 73 0.82 12.80 7.77
N ALA A 74 1.45 11.63 7.83
CA ALA A 74 2.90 11.48 7.65
C ALA A 74 3.30 10.96 6.25
N GLY A 75 2.32 10.70 5.37
CA GLY A 75 2.54 10.05 4.07
C GLY A 75 2.15 10.91 2.85
N ASN A 76 1.63 10.25 1.83
CA ASN A 76 1.30 10.83 0.52
C ASN A 76 0.38 12.04 0.58
N HIS A 77 -0.61 12.05 1.49
CA HIS A 77 -1.52 13.19 1.63
C HIS A 77 -0.78 14.45 2.07
N ALA A 78 0.06 14.35 3.10
CA ALA A 78 0.88 15.48 3.56
C ALA A 78 1.80 16.02 2.48
N GLN A 79 2.41 15.17 1.67
CA GLN A 79 3.25 15.60 0.55
C GLN A 79 2.43 16.33 -0.52
N GLY A 80 1.23 15.83 -0.83
CA GLY A 80 0.29 16.49 -1.75
C GLY A 80 -0.16 17.86 -1.26
N VAL A 81 -0.57 17.98 0.01
CA VAL A 81 -0.95 19.26 0.62
C VAL A 81 0.25 20.20 0.65
N ALA A 82 1.43 19.72 1.04
CA ALA A 82 2.62 20.55 1.13
C ALA A 82 2.99 21.17 -0.23
N TYR A 83 3.03 20.33 -1.26
CA TYR A 83 3.29 20.80 -2.62
C TYR A 83 2.26 21.84 -3.05
N MET A 84 0.97 21.61 -2.78
CA MET A 84 -0.09 22.55 -3.16
C MET A 84 0.00 23.88 -2.43
N CYS A 85 0.29 23.88 -1.13
CA CYS A 85 0.52 25.11 -0.36
C CYS A 85 1.64 25.95 -0.98
N ARG A 86 2.74 25.28 -1.38
CA ARG A 86 3.83 25.94 -2.11
C ARG A 86 3.41 26.49 -3.45
N HIS A 87 2.72 25.69 -4.26
CA HIS A 87 2.29 26.07 -5.60
C HIS A 87 1.32 27.26 -5.59
N MET A 88 0.38 27.27 -4.64
CA MET A 88 -0.63 28.32 -4.51
C MET A 88 -0.16 29.53 -3.68
N GLY A 89 1.00 29.45 -3.02
CA GLY A 89 1.52 30.53 -2.18
C GLY A 89 0.69 30.78 -0.91
N VAL A 90 0.13 29.71 -0.32
CA VAL A 90 -0.71 29.76 0.89
C VAL A 90 -0.05 29.01 2.04
N ARG A 91 -0.37 29.39 3.28
CA ARG A 91 0.21 28.75 4.47
C ARG A 91 -0.39 27.36 4.67
N GLY A 92 0.48 26.37 4.85
CA GLY A 92 0.13 25.00 5.23
C GLY A 92 0.63 24.64 6.62
N VAL A 93 -0.18 23.93 7.41
CA VAL A 93 0.25 23.31 8.66
C VAL A 93 -0.04 21.82 8.63
N ILE A 94 0.99 21.01 8.81
CA ILE A 94 0.94 19.56 8.64
C ILE A 94 1.21 18.90 9.98
N PHE A 95 0.20 18.23 10.49
CA PHE A 95 0.26 17.48 11.73
C PHE A 95 0.74 16.05 11.46
N MET A 96 1.75 15.61 12.22
CA MET A 96 2.30 14.26 12.17
C MET A 96 2.49 13.71 13.59
N PRO A 97 2.42 12.38 13.80
CA PRO A 97 2.81 11.77 15.06
C PRO A 97 4.26 12.09 15.43
N VAL A 98 4.58 12.18 16.72
CA VAL A 98 5.96 12.39 17.21
C VAL A 98 6.91 11.25 16.82
N THR A 99 6.35 10.06 16.59
CA THR A 99 7.05 8.85 16.17
C THR A 99 7.37 8.82 14.67
N THR A 100 7.00 9.86 13.91
CA THR A 100 7.20 9.91 12.45
C THR A 100 8.70 9.90 12.09
N PRO A 101 9.15 8.98 11.20
CA PRO A 101 10.53 8.95 10.74
C PRO A 101 10.99 10.27 10.12
N GLN A 102 12.24 10.68 10.39
CA GLN A 102 12.80 11.96 9.92
C GLN A 102 12.77 12.09 8.39
N GLN A 103 12.96 11.01 7.65
CA GLN A 103 12.89 11.01 6.18
C GLN A 103 11.50 11.45 5.67
N LYS A 104 10.40 11.00 6.29
CA LYS A 104 9.03 11.40 5.92
C LYS A 104 8.77 12.88 6.23
N ILE A 105 9.29 13.37 7.37
CA ILE A 105 9.24 14.78 7.76
C ILE A 105 10.00 15.65 6.76
N GLN A 106 11.25 15.29 6.46
CA GLN A 106 12.11 16.02 5.53
C GLN A 106 11.50 16.08 4.13
N LYS A 107 10.99 14.96 3.62
CA LYS A 107 10.34 14.90 2.31
C LYS A 107 9.14 15.84 2.22
N THR A 108 8.32 15.89 3.25
CA THR A 108 7.19 16.83 3.32
C THR A 108 7.65 18.28 3.34
N ARG A 109 8.69 18.61 4.14
CA ARG A 109 9.31 19.95 4.12
C ARG A 109 9.86 20.32 2.74
N MET A 110 10.51 19.39 2.05
CA MET A 110 11.07 19.64 0.71
C MET A 110 9.99 20.02 -0.30
N PHE A 111 8.82 19.37 -0.25
CA PHE A 111 7.70 19.71 -1.14
C PHE A 111 7.09 21.07 -0.82
N GLY A 112 6.88 21.38 0.47
CA GLY A 112 6.22 22.62 0.87
C GLY A 112 7.12 23.85 0.97
N GLY A 113 8.44 23.68 1.16
CA GLY A 113 9.37 24.79 1.38
C GLY A 113 8.94 25.68 2.55
N ASP A 114 9.10 27.00 2.40
CA ASP A 114 8.77 27.97 3.44
C ASP A 114 7.25 28.17 3.64
N GLN A 115 6.42 27.57 2.79
CA GLN A 115 4.96 27.68 2.89
C GLN A 115 4.36 26.70 3.89
N VAL A 116 5.13 25.73 4.40
CA VAL A 116 4.61 24.71 5.32
C VAL A 116 5.34 24.66 6.65
N GLU A 117 4.54 24.48 7.69
CA GLU A 117 4.99 24.20 9.05
C GLU A 117 4.60 22.75 9.42
N ILE A 118 5.48 22.02 10.10
CA ILE A 118 5.18 20.66 10.57
C ILE A 118 5.05 20.67 12.08
N HIS A 119 3.88 20.25 12.57
CA HIS A 119 3.58 20.10 13.99
C HIS A 119 3.62 18.62 14.36
N LEU A 120 4.57 18.25 15.22
CA LEU A 120 4.65 16.89 15.75
C LEU A 120 3.81 16.80 17.02
N THR A 121 2.78 15.96 17.03
CA THR A 121 1.89 15.78 18.19
C THR A 121 1.26 14.40 18.22
N GLY A 122 1.07 13.87 19.42
CA GLY A 122 0.51 12.55 19.67
C GLY A 122 1.44 11.41 19.27
N ASP A 123 1.24 10.24 19.89
CA ASP A 123 2.00 9.03 19.57
C ASP A 123 1.37 8.24 18.42
N TYR A 124 0.06 8.44 18.20
CA TYR A 124 -0.77 7.70 17.24
C TYR A 124 -1.57 8.64 16.34
N PHE A 125 -1.93 8.15 15.16
CA PHE A 125 -2.61 8.92 14.12
C PHE A 125 -3.92 9.58 14.61
N ASP A 126 -4.77 8.87 15.34
CA ASP A 126 -6.06 9.42 15.79
C ASP A 126 -5.91 10.62 16.72
N GLN A 127 -4.88 10.60 17.59
CA GLN A 127 -4.56 11.74 18.46
C GLN A 127 -4.07 12.93 17.63
N THR A 128 -3.20 12.67 16.65
CA THR A 128 -2.70 13.68 15.71
C THR A 128 -3.84 14.30 14.89
N LEU A 129 -4.78 13.48 14.41
CA LEU A 129 -5.94 13.93 13.64
C LEU A 129 -6.85 14.84 14.46
N ALA A 130 -7.22 14.41 15.67
CA ALA A 130 -8.05 15.21 16.57
C ALA A 130 -7.39 16.55 16.92
N ALA A 131 -6.07 16.55 17.20
CA ALA A 131 -5.31 17.76 17.47
C ALA A 131 -5.29 18.72 16.26
N ALA A 132 -5.06 18.18 15.05
CA ALA A 132 -5.04 18.97 13.82
C ALA A 132 -6.40 19.63 13.54
N GLN A 133 -7.49 18.90 13.72
CA GLN A 133 -8.85 19.43 13.53
C GLN A 133 -9.19 20.51 14.55
N ALA A 134 -8.88 20.28 15.83
CA ALA A 134 -9.11 21.24 16.90
C ALA A 134 -8.32 22.54 16.68
N TRP A 135 -7.03 22.43 16.33
CA TRP A 135 -6.17 23.57 16.04
C TRP A 135 -6.64 24.33 14.79
N CYS A 136 -7.00 23.61 13.72
CA CYS A 136 -7.53 24.21 12.50
C CYS A 136 -8.78 25.05 12.76
N ALA A 137 -9.70 24.56 13.61
CA ALA A 137 -10.90 25.28 13.99
C ALA A 137 -10.59 26.56 14.80
N GLN A 138 -9.58 26.50 15.68
CA GLN A 138 -9.15 27.66 16.47
C GLN A 138 -8.53 28.76 15.61
N GLU A 139 -7.75 28.39 14.60
CA GLU A 139 -7.02 29.34 13.74
C GLU A 139 -7.82 29.81 12.51
N GLY A 140 -9.06 29.33 12.34
CA GLY A 140 -9.87 29.65 11.16
C GLY A 140 -9.29 29.08 9.86
N GLY A 141 -8.58 27.96 9.95
CA GLY A 141 -8.03 27.23 8.80
C GLY A 141 -9.08 26.40 8.07
N HIS A 142 -8.72 25.89 6.89
CA HIS A 142 -9.46 24.82 6.21
C HIS A 142 -8.75 23.48 6.43
N PHE A 143 -9.44 22.53 7.06
CA PHE A 143 -8.91 21.19 7.26
C PHE A 143 -9.10 20.35 5.99
N LEU A 144 -8.00 19.95 5.37
CA LEU A 144 -7.99 19.18 4.13
C LEU A 144 -8.03 17.68 4.45
N SER A 145 -9.21 17.08 4.27
CA SER A 145 -9.40 15.63 4.44
C SER A 145 -8.53 14.83 3.45
N PRO A 146 -7.94 13.70 3.87
CA PRO A 146 -7.19 12.82 2.97
C PRO A 146 -8.06 12.06 1.96
N PHE A 147 -9.38 11.96 2.19
CA PHE A 147 -10.30 11.22 1.33
C PHE A 147 -11.77 11.58 1.51
N ASP A 148 -12.23 11.88 2.73
CA ASP A 148 -13.66 12.05 3.04
C ASP A 148 -14.15 13.48 2.83
N ASP A 149 -13.96 13.98 1.62
CA ASP A 149 -14.38 15.32 1.20
C ASP A 149 -14.85 15.29 -0.26
N ALA A 150 -15.91 16.03 -0.57
CA ALA A 150 -16.54 15.98 -1.89
C ALA A 150 -15.63 16.54 -3.00
N ASP A 151 -14.88 17.60 -2.69
CA ASP A 151 -13.95 18.21 -3.64
C ASP A 151 -12.68 17.38 -3.78
N VAL A 152 -12.25 16.71 -2.71
CA VAL A 152 -11.17 15.72 -2.77
C VAL A 152 -11.57 14.56 -3.70
N ILE A 153 -12.74 13.94 -3.49
CA ILE A 153 -13.25 12.83 -4.32
C ILE A 153 -13.35 13.24 -5.79
N GLU A 154 -13.90 14.43 -6.06
CA GLU A 154 -14.00 14.99 -7.40
C GLU A 154 -12.61 15.20 -8.03
N GLY A 155 -11.65 15.72 -7.26
CA GLY A 155 -10.28 15.89 -7.73
C GLY A 155 -9.62 14.55 -8.06
N GLN A 156 -9.82 13.51 -7.22
CA GLN A 156 -9.30 12.18 -7.51
C GLN A 156 -9.95 11.57 -8.77
N ALA A 157 -11.21 11.90 -9.08
CA ALA A 157 -11.89 11.42 -10.28
C ALA A 157 -11.29 11.93 -11.59
N SER A 158 -10.46 12.99 -11.56
CA SER A 158 -9.68 13.44 -12.73
C SER A 158 -8.81 12.33 -13.33
N LEU A 159 -8.38 11.38 -12.50
CA LEU A 159 -7.65 10.19 -12.95
C LEU A 159 -8.46 9.37 -13.97
N ALA A 160 -9.76 9.22 -13.76
CA ALA A 160 -10.65 8.46 -14.63
C ALA A 160 -10.90 9.17 -15.97
N VAL A 161 -10.94 10.50 -15.95
CA VAL A 161 -10.99 11.34 -17.15
C VAL A 161 -9.77 11.07 -18.03
N GLU A 162 -8.57 11.13 -17.43
CA GLU A 162 -7.33 10.85 -18.15
C GLU A 162 -7.27 9.43 -18.68
N ILE A 163 -7.74 8.43 -17.92
CA ILE A 163 -7.80 7.03 -18.39
C ILE A 163 -8.65 6.95 -19.67
N GLU A 164 -9.87 7.48 -19.64
CA GLU A 164 -10.80 7.38 -20.77
C GLU A 164 -10.26 8.11 -22.01
N GLU A 165 -9.63 9.27 -21.83
CA GLU A 165 -9.05 10.06 -22.92
C GLU A 165 -7.78 9.43 -23.50
N GLN A 166 -6.86 8.96 -22.66
CA GLN A 166 -5.60 8.35 -23.11
C GLN A 166 -5.81 6.98 -23.76
N LEU A 167 -6.81 6.22 -23.31
CA LEU A 167 -7.17 4.93 -23.91
C LEU A 167 -7.99 5.10 -25.20
N GLY A 168 -8.61 6.27 -25.40
CA GLY A 168 -9.53 6.52 -26.51
C GLY A 168 -10.90 5.84 -26.34
N GLY A 169 -11.25 5.45 -25.11
CA GLY A 169 -12.45 4.70 -24.80
C GLY A 169 -12.52 4.29 -23.32
N VAL A 170 -13.61 3.62 -22.95
CA VAL A 170 -13.81 3.12 -21.58
C VAL A 170 -13.18 1.72 -21.47
N PRO A 171 -12.34 1.43 -20.47
CA PRO A 171 -11.81 0.08 -20.25
C PRO A 171 -12.91 -0.89 -19.79
N ASP A 172 -12.78 -2.18 -20.08
CA ASP A 172 -13.70 -3.20 -19.55
C ASP A 172 -13.64 -3.25 -18.00
N HIS A 173 -12.42 -3.19 -17.45
CA HIS A 173 -12.19 -3.27 -16.01
C HIS A 173 -11.21 -2.20 -15.50
N VAL A 174 -11.44 -1.71 -14.27
CA VAL A 174 -10.50 -0.83 -13.56
C VAL A 174 -10.24 -1.40 -12.16
N VAL A 175 -8.97 -1.65 -11.84
CA VAL A 175 -8.54 -2.17 -10.54
C VAL A 175 -8.06 -1.02 -9.66
N LEU A 176 -8.73 -0.82 -8.53
CA LEU A 176 -8.63 0.36 -7.68
C LEU A 176 -8.20 -0.03 -6.26
N PRO A 177 -7.02 0.41 -5.78
CA PRO A 177 -6.69 0.27 -4.38
C PRO A 177 -7.62 1.13 -3.52
N VAL A 178 -7.97 0.60 -2.35
CA VAL A 178 -8.87 1.23 -1.40
C VAL A 178 -8.20 1.33 -0.04
N GLY A 179 -8.04 2.56 0.43
CA GLY A 179 -7.89 2.88 1.85
C GLY A 179 -9.18 3.55 2.31
N GLY A 180 -9.13 4.86 2.58
CA GLY A 180 -10.34 5.63 2.94
C GLY A 180 -11.32 5.90 1.79
N GLY A 181 -11.19 5.25 0.63
CA GLY A 181 -12.19 5.29 -0.45
C GLY A 181 -12.20 6.51 -1.38
N GLY A 182 -11.45 7.58 -1.12
CA GLY A 182 -11.56 8.84 -1.89
C GLY A 182 -11.34 8.71 -3.41
N MET A 183 -10.26 8.02 -3.80
CA MET A 183 -9.95 7.79 -5.22
C MET A 183 -10.87 6.74 -5.84
N SER A 184 -11.08 5.62 -5.17
CA SER A 184 -11.91 4.55 -5.69
C SER A 184 -13.37 4.98 -5.86
N ALA A 185 -13.92 5.76 -4.93
CA ALA A 185 -15.25 6.35 -5.04
C ALA A 185 -15.35 7.32 -6.23
N GLY A 186 -14.35 8.20 -6.40
CA GLY A 186 -14.33 9.17 -7.50
C GLY A 186 -14.27 8.48 -8.87
N VAL A 187 -13.36 7.52 -9.03
CA VAL A 187 -13.17 6.76 -10.27
C VAL A 187 -14.38 5.87 -10.58
N ALA A 188 -14.90 5.15 -9.58
CA ALA A 188 -16.10 4.31 -9.77
C ALA A 188 -17.33 5.14 -10.13
N THR A 189 -17.49 6.35 -9.57
CA THR A 189 -18.59 7.27 -9.91
C THR A 189 -18.47 7.79 -11.34
N TRP A 190 -17.24 8.07 -11.81
CA TRP A 190 -17.01 8.49 -13.20
C TRP A 190 -17.41 7.42 -14.22
N PHE A 191 -16.97 6.18 -14.00
CA PHE A 191 -17.27 5.11 -14.95
C PHE A 191 -18.71 4.62 -14.83
N GLY A 192 -19.28 4.59 -13.63
CA GLY A 192 -20.60 4.01 -13.38
C GLY A 192 -20.62 2.56 -13.87
N ASP A 193 -21.66 2.18 -14.60
CA ASP A 193 -21.81 0.83 -15.15
C ASP A 193 -21.11 0.64 -16.51
N ARG A 194 -20.40 1.67 -17.01
CA ARG A 194 -19.67 1.60 -18.28
C ARG A 194 -18.37 0.78 -18.18
N SER A 195 -17.85 0.60 -16.96
CA SER A 195 -16.66 -0.20 -16.66
C SER A 195 -16.85 -0.93 -15.34
N HIS A 196 -16.34 -2.15 -15.23
CA HIS A 196 -16.41 -2.92 -14.00
C HIS A 196 -15.23 -2.57 -13.09
N CYS A 197 -15.53 -1.88 -11.99
CA CYS A 197 -14.53 -1.51 -10.99
C CYS A 197 -14.31 -2.67 -10.00
N ILE A 198 -13.04 -3.03 -9.80
CA ILE A 198 -12.58 -4.02 -8.83
C ILE A 198 -11.83 -3.25 -7.74
N PHE A 199 -12.23 -3.43 -6.50
CA PHE A 199 -11.68 -2.74 -5.34
C PHE A 199 -10.71 -3.66 -4.61
N VAL A 200 -9.57 -3.13 -4.17
CA VAL A 200 -8.52 -3.94 -3.56
C VAL A 200 -8.08 -3.30 -2.25
N GLU A 201 -8.20 -4.06 -1.16
CA GLU A 201 -7.77 -3.66 0.18
C GLU A 201 -6.64 -4.57 0.68
N PRO A 202 -5.73 -4.08 1.53
CA PRO A 202 -4.87 -4.94 2.31
C PRO A 202 -5.68 -5.69 3.39
N GLU A 203 -5.25 -6.90 3.77
CA GLU A 203 -5.91 -7.71 4.79
C GLU A 203 -6.03 -6.99 6.14
N GLY A 204 -4.95 -6.36 6.58
CA GLY A 204 -4.92 -5.55 7.79
C GLY A 204 -5.63 -4.19 7.68
N GLY A 205 -6.28 -3.86 6.56
CA GLY A 205 -6.95 -2.56 6.35
C GLY A 205 -8.25 -2.63 5.56
N ALA A 206 -8.95 -3.78 5.58
CA ALA A 206 -10.14 -4.07 4.77
C ALA A 206 -11.43 -3.35 5.24
N CYS A 207 -11.40 -2.01 5.31
CA CYS A 207 -12.48 -1.20 5.87
C CYS A 207 -13.72 -1.07 4.97
N LEU A 208 -13.58 -1.05 3.64
CA LEU A 208 -14.70 -1.07 2.70
C LEU A 208 -15.44 -2.41 2.81
N ARG A 209 -14.71 -3.53 2.82
CA ARG A 209 -15.32 -4.86 2.97
C ARG A 209 -16.12 -4.95 4.27
N ALA A 210 -15.55 -4.49 5.37
CA ALA A 210 -16.24 -4.45 6.66
C ALA A 210 -17.49 -3.56 6.62
N ALA A 211 -17.40 -2.37 6.01
CA ALA A 211 -18.52 -1.44 5.89
C ALA A 211 -19.65 -1.97 4.98
N LEU A 212 -19.32 -2.63 3.87
CA LEU A 212 -20.32 -3.27 3.00
C LEU A 212 -21.05 -4.40 3.72
N ALA A 213 -20.34 -5.17 4.55
CA ALA A 213 -20.95 -6.26 5.31
C ALA A 213 -21.91 -5.74 6.39
N ALA A 214 -21.57 -4.61 7.02
CA ALA A 214 -22.39 -3.95 8.03
C ALA A 214 -23.49 -3.06 7.44
N GLY A 215 -23.37 -2.63 6.19
CA GLY A 215 -24.26 -1.67 5.54
C GLY A 215 -24.01 -0.19 5.93
N HIS A 216 -22.98 0.08 6.73
CA HIS A 216 -22.54 1.43 7.14
C HIS A 216 -21.06 1.41 7.50
N PRO A 217 -20.36 2.57 7.56
CA PRO A 217 -18.96 2.59 7.98
C PRO A 217 -18.78 2.07 9.40
N VAL A 218 -17.80 1.19 9.57
CA VAL A 218 -17.41 0.55 10.84
C VAL A 218 -15.92 0.74 11.07
N THR A 219 -15.52 0.77 12.34
CA THR A 219 -14.12 0.84 12.74
C THR A 219 -13.58 -0.58 12.94
N LEU A 220 -12.45 -0.90 12.31
CA LEU A 220 -11.74 -2.16 12.50
C LEU A 220 -11.11 -2.21 13.89
N ASP A 221 -11.08 -3.39 14.50
CA ASP A 221 -10.48 -3.60 15.84
C ASP A 221 -8.94 -3.44 15.82
N HIS A 222 -8.33 -3.78 14.69
CA HIS A 222 -6.88 -3.72 14.48
C HIS A 222 -6.59 -3.30 13.04
N VAL A 223 -5.50 -2.54 12.85
CA VAL A 223 -5.01 -2.13 11.52
C VAL A 223 -3.53 -2.45 11.40
N ASP A 224 -3.15 -3.20 10.36
CA ASP A 224 -1.73 -3.34 9.99
C ASP A 224 -1.30 -2.11 9.17
N ASN A 225 -0.23 -1.45 9.63
CA ASN A 225 0.30 -0.23 9.03
C ASN A 225 1.33 -0.48 7.91
N PHE A 226 1.60 -1.73 7.54
CA PHE A 226 2.61 -2.05 6.53
C PHE A 226 2.28 -1.43 5.17
N VAL A 227 1.01 -1.48 4.76
CA VAL A 227 0.46 -0.85 3.55
C VAL A 227 -0.07 0.54 3.89
N ASP A 228 0.82 1.41 4.37
CA ASP A 228 0.49 2.72 4.96
C ASP A 228 -0.41 3.63 4.11
N GLY A 229 -0.34 3.56 2.77
CA GLY A 229 -1.25 4.28 1.87
C GLY A 229 -2.70 3.79 1.84
N ALA A 230 -2.96 2.57 2.31
CA ALA A 230 -4.27 1.91 2.36
C ALA A 230 -4.66 1.35 3.74
N ALA A 231 -3.80 1.49 4.75
CA ALA A 231 -4.04 1.10 6.14
C ALA A 231 -5.03 2.06 6.82
N VAL A 232 -6.32 1.94 6.51
CA VAL A 232 -7.38 2.80 7.04
C VAL A 232 -8.35 1.97 7.86
N GLY A 233 -8.51 2.31 9.14
CA GLY A 233 -9.36 1.55 10.07
C GLY A 233 -10.86 1.80 9.91
N ARG A 234 -11.27 2.87 9.22
CA ARG A 234 -12.67 3.20 8.96
C ARG A 234 -12.78 3.96 7.65
N ILE A 235 -13.59 3.46 6.72
CA ILE A 235 -13.87 4.14 5.45
C ILE A 235 -14.57 5.49 5.69
N GLY A 236 -14.36 6.48 4.82
CA GLY A 236 -15.02 7.78 4.91
C GLY A 236 -16.53 7.68 4.66
N GLU A 237 -17.32 8.53 5.32
CA GLU A 237 -18.78 8.53 5.22
C GLU A 237 -19.23 8.88 3.78
N LYS A 238 -18.70 9.95 3.19
CA LYS A 238 -19.03 10.37 1.81
C LYS A 238 -18.52 9.35 0.79
N THR A 239 -17.36 8.76 1.05
CA THR A 239 -16.78 7.75 0.15
C THR A 239 -17.59 6.46 0.16
N PHE A 240 -18.06 6.02 1.34
CA PHE A 240 -18.93 4.86 1.46
C PHE A 240 -20.28 5.10 0.83
N GLU A 241 -20.88 6.29 0.97
CA GLU A 241 -22.14 6.62 0.31
C GLU A 241 -22.12 6.41 -1.20
N LEU A 242 -20.97 6.62 -1.85
CA LEU A 242 -20.75 6.38 -3.28
C LEU A 242 -20.43 4.91 -3.62
N LEU A 243 -19.92 4.15 -2.65
CA LEU A 243 -19.47 2.77 -2.81
C LEU A 243 -20.43 1.72 -2.25
N LYS A 244 -21.44 2.11 -1.46
CA LYS A 244 -22.34 1.19 -0.74
C LYS A 244 -23.18 0.28 -1.63
N SER A 245 -23.37 0.65 -2.90
CA SER A 245 -24.09 -0.17 -3.88
C SER A 245 -23.20 -1.20 -4.59
N ARG A 246 -21.89 -1.20 -4.33
CA ARG A 246 -20.95 -2.14 -4.95
C ARG A 246 -21.09 -3.53 -4.32
N HIS A 247 -20.88 -4.56 -5.14
CA HIS A 247 -21.02 -5.93 -4.66
C HIS A 247 -19.78 -6.34 -3.86
N MET A 248 -20.00 -7.15 -2.82
CA MET A 248 -18.92 -7.71 -2.00
C MET A 248 -17.92 -8.53 -2.83
N SER A 249 -18.38 -9.16 -3.92
CA SER A 249 -17.53 -9.92 -4.85
C SER A 249 -16.55 -9.05 -5.64
N ASP A 250 -16.79 -7.74 -5.71
CA ASP A 250 -15.90 -6.80 -6.39
C ASP A 250 -14.79 -6.30 -5.44
N VAL A 251 -14.83 -6.65 -4.15
CA VAL A 251 -13.85 -6.23 -3.15
C VAL A 251 -12.92 -7.38 -2.78
N LEU A 252 -11.69 -7.27 -3.25
CA LEU A 252 -10.62 -8.21 -3.01
C LEU A 252 -9.77 -7.76 -1.82
N VAL A 253 -9.31 -8.73 -1.04
CA VAL A 253 -8.48 -8.50 0.15
C VAL A 253 -7.17 -9.24 -0.06
N MET A 254 -6.05 -8.52 0.04
CA MET A 254 -4.72 -9.03 -0.28
C MET A 254 -3.83 -9.11 0.97
N PRO A 255 -3.23 -10.27 1.26
CA PRO A 255 -2.22 -10.38 2.31
C PRO A 255 -1.01 -9.48 2.01
N GLU A 256 -0.51 -8.79 3.03
CA GLU A 256 0.60 -7.84 2.93
C GLU A 256 1.86 -8.48 2.37
N ASP A 257 2.18 -9.69 2.83
CA ASP A 257 3.36 -10.42 2.39
C ASP A 257 3.25 -10.86 0.92
N ARG A 258 2.02 -11.06 0.41
CA ARG A 258 1.77 -11.33 -1.01
C ARG A 258 2.07 -10.08 -1.84
N ILE A 259 1.60 -8.91 -1.42
CA ILE A 259 1.86 -7.63 -2.09
C ILE A 259 3.37 -7.40 -2.25
N CYS A 260 4.18 -7.80 -1.26
CA CYS A 260 5.63 -7.72 -1.34
C CYS A 260 6.22 -8.46 -2.55
N THR A 261 5.64 -9.59 -2.94
CA THR A 261 6.06 -10.34 -4.14
C THR A 261 5.88 -9.49 -5.41
N THR A 262 4.75 -8.81 -5.55
CA THR A 262 4.50 -7.89 -6.66
C THR A 262 5.43 -6.68 -6.63
N ILE A 263 5.73 -6.11 -5.46
CA ILE A 263 6.69 -4.98 -5.37
C ILE A 263 8.06 -5.41 -5.93
N ILE A 264 8.55 -6.59 -5.52
CA ILE A 264 9.83 -7.13 -5.99
C ILE A 264 9.79 -7.47 -7.48
N GLU A 265 8.69 -8.02 -7.98
CA GLU A 265 8.52 -8.31 -9.41
C GLU A 265 8.53 -7.03 -10.24
N MET A 266 7.72 -6.04 -9.88
CA MET A 266 7.65 -4.76 -10.59
C MET A 266 8.99 -4.02 -10.59
N LEU A 267 9.75 -4.11 -9.49
CA LEU A 267 11.09 -3.53 -9.40
C LEU A 267 12.08 -4.26 -10.32
N ASN A 268 12.16 -5.59 -10.24
CA ASN A 268 13.22 -6.37 -10.90
C ASN A 268 12.94 -6.67 -12.37
N VAL A 269 11.67 -6.81 -12.76
CA VAL A 269 11.25 -7.16 -14.13
C VAL A 269 10.96 -5.89 -14.92
N GLU A 270 10.17 -4.97 -14.35
CA GLU A 270 9.69 -3.79 -15.06
C GLU A 270 10.52 -2.52 -14.79
N GLY A 271 11.37 -2.52 -13.76
CA GLY A 271 12.07 -1.32 -13.31
C GLY A 271 11.15 -0.27 -12.69
N ILE A 272 9.95 -0.67 -12.23
CA ILE A 272 8.94 0.22 -11.65
C ILE A 272 9.01 0.12 -10.12
N VAL A 273 9.25 1.26 -9.48
CA VAL A 273 9.29 1.38 -8.01
C VAL A 273 7.89 1.72 -7.50
N LEU A 274 7.24 0.75 -6.85
CA LEU A 274 5.95 0.94 -6.19
C LEU A 274 6.09 0.88 -4.67
N GLU A 275 5.32 1.71 -3.98
CA GLU A 275 5.06 1.49 -2.57
C GLU A 275 3.99 0.38 -2.39
N PRO A 276 3.78 -0.16 -1.18
CA PRO A 276 2.84 -1.27 -0.99
C PRO A 276 1.42 -0.98 -1.50
N ALA A 277 0.86 0.22 -1.23
CA ALA A 277 -0.46 0.61 -1.74
C ALA A 277 -0.48 0.80 -3.27
N GLY A 278 0.68 1.13 -3.87
CA GLY A 278 0.86 1.24 -5.31
C GLY A 278 0.83 -0.11 -6.04
N ALA A 279 1.22 -1.19 -5.35
CA ALA A 279 1.27 -2.55 -5.89
C ALA A 279 -0.06 -3.32 -5.78
N LEU A 280 -0.98 -2.90 -4.91
CA LEU A 280 -2.27 -3.57 -4.67
C LEU A 280 -3.05 -3.89 -5.94
N SER A 281 -3.20 -2.92 -6.85
CA SER A 281 -3.99 -3.09 -8.07
C SER A 281 -3.37 -4.07 -9.06
N VAL A 282 -2.04 -4.18 -9.07
CA VAL A 282 -1.32 -5.13 -9.92
C VAL A 282 -1.41 -6.54 -9.32
N GLU A 283 -1.23 -6.67 -8.01
CA GLU A 283 -1.34 -7.95 -7.30
C GLU A 283 -2.71 -8.61 -7.51
N ALA A 284 -3.78 -7.82 -7.40
CA ALA A 284 -5.15 -8.30 -7.52
C ALA A 284 -5.47 -8.97 -8.88
N VAL A 285 -4.74 -8.63 -9.95
CA VAL A 285 -4.95 -9.18 -11.30
C VAL A 285 -4.88 -10.72 -11.31
N ALA A 286 -4.02 -11.30 -10.46
CA ALA A 286 -3.86 -12.75 -10.38
C ALA A 286 -5.14 -13.47 -9.92
N ASP A 287 -5.90 -12.89 -8.99
CA ASP A 287 -7.14 -13.48 -8.44
C ASP A 287 -8.34 -13.32 -9.38
N VAL A 288 -8.11 -12.57 -10.45
CA VAL A 288 -9.09 -11.96 -11.34
C VAL A 288 -8.93 -12.44 -12.78
N GLN A 289 -7.86 -13.20 -13.03
CA GLN A 289 -7.43 -13.66 -14.35
C GLN A 289 -8.54 -14.32 -15.18
N SER A 290 -9.43 -15.10 -14.55
CA SER A 290 -10.45 -15.88 -15.24
C SER A 290 -11.49 -15.00 -15.95
N PHE A 291 -11.76 -13.80 -15.44
CA PHE A 291 -12.78 -12.92 -16.00
C PHE A 291 -12.23 -11.74 -16.80
N ILE A 292 -10.93 -11.45 -16.69
CA ILE A 292 -10.28 -10.37 -17.47
C ILE A 292 -9.64 -10.83 -18.78
N ARG A 293 -9.60 -12.14 -19.05
CA ARG A 293 -8.93 -12.65 -20.26
C ARG A 293 -9.57 -12.05 -21.53
N GLY A 294 -8.73 -11.52 -22.41
CA GLY A 294 -9.15 -10.84 -23.65
C GLY A 294 -9.81 -9.48 -23.44
N LYS A 295 -9.76 -8.93 -22.22
CA LYS A 295 -10.33 -7.63 -21.85
C LYS A 295 -9.27 -6.56 -21.72
N THR A 296 -9.68 -5.30 -21.84
CA THR A 296 -8.84 -4.16 -21.50
C THR A 296 -8.99 -3.82 -20.01
N VAL A 297 -7.88 -3.91 -19.28
CA VAL A 297 -7.85 -3.74 -17.82
C VAL A 297 -6.91 -2.59 -17.48
N VAL A 298 -7.36 -1.67 -16.63
CA VAL A 298 -6.51 -0.60 -16.11
C VAL A 298 -6.23 -0.82 -14.63
N CYS A 299 -4.96 -0.99 -14.27
CA CYS A 299 -4.48 -1.01 -12.88
C CYS A 299 -3.96 0.37 -12.50
N VAL A 300 -4.44 0.93 -11.38
CA VAL A 300 -3.93 2.20 -10.86
C VAL A 300 -2.71 1.96 -9.98
N THR A 301 -1.52 2.34 -10.43
CA THR A 301 -0.31 2.33 -9.60
C THR A 301 -0.27 3.60 -8.74
N SER A 302 -0.99 3.53 -7.62
CA SER A 302 -1.43 4.69 -6.84
C SER A 302 -0.30 5.55 -6.23
N GLY A 303 0.88 4.96 -5.99
CA GLY A 303 2.02 5.66 -5.42
C GLY A 303 3.34 4.92 -5.56
N GLY A 304 4.42 5.69 -5.52
CA GLY A 304 5.80 5.23 -5.62
C GLY A 304 6.70 5.82 -4.53
N ASN A 305 6.14 6.25 -3.40
CA ASN A 305 6.90 6.79 -2.28
C ASN A 305 7.48 5.68 -1.40
N PHE A 306 8.14 4.71 -2.04
CA PHE A 306 8.81 3.60 -1.38
C PHE A 306 10.10 4.05 -0.69
N ASP A 307 10.32 3.53 0.52
CA ASP A 307 11.56 3.70 1.28
C ASP A 307 12.50 2.52 1.01
N PHE A 308 13.64 2.78 0.37
CA PHE A 308 14.60 1.74 0.03
C PHE A 308 15.22 1.07 1.25
N GLU A 309 15.22 1.72 2.42
CA GLU A 309 15.66 1.08 3.67
C GLU A 309 14.74 -0.08 4.09
N ARG A 310 13.48 -0.10 3.59
CA ARG A 310 12.52 -1.20 3.81
C ARG A 310 12.65 -2.35 2.81
N LEU A 311 13.51 -2.23 1.78
CA LEU A 311 13.65 -3.29 0.76
C LEU A 311 14.03 -4.67 1.34
N PRO A 312 14.93 -4.78 2.35
CA PRO A 312 15.21 -6.05 3.00
C PRO A 312 13.98 -6.67 3.66
N GLU A 313 13.16 -5.87 4.35
CA GLU A 313 11.90 -6.31 4.97
C GLU A 313 10.91 -6.83 3.92
N VAL A 314 10.72 -6.06 2.84
CA VAL A 314 9.84 -6.45 1.72
C VAL A 314 10.31 -7.76 1.08
N LYS A 315 11.62 -7.88 0.81
CA LYS A 315 12.18 -9.11 0.24
C LYS A 315 11.92 -10.30 1.16
N GLU A 316 12.15 -10.14 2.46
CA GLU A 316 11.95 -11.20 3.43
C GLU A 316 10.50 -11.65 3.52
N ARG A 317 9.54 -10.71 3.60
CA ARG A 317 8.10 -11.00 3.58
C ARG A 317 7.70 -11.73 2.29
N ALA A 318 8.17 -11.26 1.14
CA ALA A 318 7.92 -11.91 -0.15
C ALA A 318 8.45 -13.35 -0.19
N GLN A 319 9.66 -13.60 0.33
CA GLN A 319 10.25 -14.93 0.38
C GLN A 319 9.51 -15.87 1.35
N ARG A 320 9.05 -15.35 2.50
CA ARG A 320 8.21 -16.11 3.44
C ARG A 320 6.88 -16.49 2.82
N TYR A 321 6.23 -15.54 2.14
CA TYR A 321 4.95 -15.78 1.46
C TYR A 321 5.06 -16.82 0.35
N SER A 322 6.07 -16.68 -0.51
CA SER A 322 6.34 -17.63 -1.60
C SER A 322 6.83 -18.99 -1.11
N GLY A 323 7.11 -19.15 0.19
CA GLY A 323 7.53 -20.42 0.78
C GLY A 323 8.98 -20.78 0.51
N VAL A 324 9.79 -19.84 0.03
CA VAL A 324 11.23 -20.02 -0.25
C VAL A 324 12.14 -19.60 0.89
N LYS A 325 11.58 -19.02 1.97
CA LYS A 325 12.31 -18.71 3.20
C LYS A 325 11.52 -19.17 4.42
N LYS A 326 12.19 -19.89 5.33
CA LYS A 326 11.60 -20.36 6.58
C LYS A 326 12.56 -20.19 7.76
N TYR A 327 11.98 -20.03 8.94
CA TYR A 327 12.70 -19.89 10.21
C TYR A 327 12.37 -21.06 11.14
N PHE A 328 13.41 -21.66 11.69
CA PHE A 328 13.31 -22.82 12.59
C PHE A 328 14.02 -22.56 13.92
N LEU A 329 13.41 -23.05 14.99
CA LEU A 329 14.10 -23.26 16.26
C LEU A 329 14.53 -24.73 16.35
N LEU A 330 15.82 -24.98 16.15
CA LEU A 330 16.40 -26.32 16.28
C LEU A 330 16.88 -26.57 17.71
N ARG A 331 16.71 -27.81 18.18
CA ARG A 331 17.36 -28.30 19.39
C ARG A 331 18.56 -29.16 19.02
N LEU A 332 19.76 -28.60 19.15
CA LEU A 332 21.00 -29.33 18.88
C LEU A 332 21.54 -29.97 20.16
N PRO A 333 22.00 -31.23 20.13
CA PRO A 333 22.73 -31.82 21.25
C PRO A 333 24.03 -31.04 21.50
N GLN A 334 24.34 -30.74 22.76
CA GLN A 334 25.57 -30.02 23.11
C GLN A 334 26.82 -30.93 23.07
N ARG A 335 27.12 -31.48 21.89
CA ARG A 335 28.32 -32.30 21.64
C ARG A 335 29.09 -31.81 20.42
N PRO A 336 30.42 -32.02 20.37
CA PRO A 336 31.21 -31.74 19.18
C PRO A 336 30.62 -32.44 17.93
N GLY A 337 30.59 -31.73 16.81
CA GLY A 337 30.12 -32.26 15.52
C GLY A 337 28.62 -32.10 15.23
N ALA A 338 27.77 -31.79 16.21
CA ALA A 338 26.31 -31.69 16.02
C ALA A 338 25.90 -30.68 14.94
N LEU A 339 26.57 -29.52 14.88
CA LEU A 339 26.33 -28.54 13.82
C LEU A 339 26.75 -29.06 12.45
N LYS A 340 27.89 -29.76 12.36
CA LYS A 340 28.37 -30.35 11.10
C LYS A 340 27.39 -31.40 10.57
N GLU A 341 26.83 -32.23 11.46
CA GLU A 341 25.78 -33.18 11.11
C GLU A 341 24.55 -32.47 10.53
N PHE A 342 24.10 -31.38 11.15
CA PHE A 342 23.01 -30.56 10.61
C PHE A 342 23.33 -29.97 9.23
N LEU A 343 24.54 -29.43 9.02
CA LEU A 343 24.92 -28.86 7.72
C LEU A 343 24.90 -29.91 6.59
N ASN A 344 25.14 -31.18 6.90
CA ASN A 344 25.05 -32.27 5.91
C ASN A 344 23.61 -32.65 5.54
N ILE A 345 22.60 -32.16 6.27
CA ILE A 345 21.18 -32.39 5.98
C ILE A 345 20.68 -31.46 4.89
N LEU A 346 21.25 -30.25 4.81
CA LEU A 346 20.86 -29.23 3.84
C LEU A 346 21.03 -29.72 2.40
N GLY A 347 20.09 -29.36 1.53
CA GLY A 347 20.17 -29.61 0.10
C GLY A 347 21.18 -28.68 -0.61
N PRO A 348 21.52 -28.98 -1.87
CA PRO A 348 22.43 -28.15 -2.66
C PRO A 348 21.88 -26.74 -2.95
N ASP A 349 20.57 -26.56 -2.85
CA ASP A 349 19.88 -25.30 -3.09
C ASP A 349 19.49 -24.56 -1.79
N ASP A 350 19.83 -25.13 -0.61
CA ASP A 350 19.44 -24.57 0.68
C ASP A 350 20.58 -23.70 1.24
N ASP A 351 20.31 -22.41 1.44
CA ASP A 351 21.23 -21.44 1.98
C ASP A 351 20.83 -21.03 3.41
N ILE A 352 21.83 -20.82 4.28
CA ILE A 352 21.61 -20.38 5.65
C ILE A 352 21.62 -18.86 5.68
N ALA A 353 20.42 -18.26 5.65
CA ALA A 353 20.22 -16.82 5.70
C ALA A 353 20.39 -16.22 7.12
N ARG A 354 20.16 -17.02 8.17
CA ARG A 354 20.35 -16.60 9.56
C ARG A 354 20.78 -17.78 10.41
N PHE A 355 21.70 -17.56 11.35
CA PHE A 355 22.11 -18.57 12.32
C PHE A 355 22.47 -17.91 13.65
N GLU A 356 21.70 -18.21 14.69
CA GLU A 356 21.97 -17.76 16.06
C GLU A 356 21.94 -18.94 17.02
N TYR A 357 23.06 -19.16 17.72
CA TYR A 357 23.19 -20.21 18.71
C TYR A 357 23.16 -19.64 20.13
N MET A 358 22.19 -20.06 20.93
CA MET A 358 22.10 -19.72 22.34
C MET A 358 22.50 -20.93 23.20
N LYS A 359 23.68 -20.85 23.83
CA LYS A 359 24.11 -21.84 24.81
C LYS A 359 23.35 -21.65 26.13
N LYS A 360 22.57 -22.65 26.54
CA LYS A 360 21.95 -22.69 27.87
C LYS A 360 22.78 -23.58 28.78
N SER A 361 23.32 -23.01 29.86
CA SER A 361 24.28 -23.63 30.78
C SER A 361 23.73 -24.81 31.61
N ALA A 362 22.40 -24.97 31.70
CA ALA A 362 21.74 -25.99 32.51
C ALA A 362 20.98 -27.08 31.71
N ARG A 363 21.22 -27.21 30.40
CA ARG A 363 20.51 -28.17 29.53
C ARG A 363 21.47 -28.95 28.63
N ASN A 364 21.15 -30.21 28.36
CA ASN A 364 21.91 -31.09 27.43
C ASN A 364 21.75 -30.68 25.94
N PHE A 365 20.91 -29.67 25.66
CA PHE A 365 20.60 -29.18 24.32
C PHE A 365 20.79 -27.66 24.24
N GLY A 366 21.32 -27.19 23.12
CA GLY A 366 21.33 -25.76 22.76
C GLY A 366 20.15 -25.44 21.84
N SER A 367 19.68 -24.20 21.89
CA SER A 367 18.66 -23.71 20.96
C SER A 367 19.35 -22.93 19.85
N VAL A 368 19.07 -23.30 18.60
CA VAL A 368 19.52 -22.57 17.41
C VAL A 368 18.30 -21.95 16.74
N LEU A 369 18.32 -20.65 16.52
CA LEU A 369 17.48 -20.02 15.52
C LEU A 369 18.20 -20.11 14.18
N ILE A 370 17.54 -20.69 13.19
CA ILE A 370 18.07 -20.75 11.83
C ILE A 370 17.04 -20.25 10.84
N GLY A 371 17.46 -19.38 9.93
CA GLY A 371 16.72 -18.98 8.74
C GLY A 371 17.32 -19.67 7.53
N ILE A 372 16.49 -20.37 6.76
CA ILE A 372 16.90 -21.08 5.54
C ILE A 372 16.16 -20.47 4.36
N GLU A 373 16.91 -20.17 3.31
CA GLU A 373 16.41 -19.78 1.99
C GLU A 373 16.65 -20.93 1.01
N THR A 374 15.72 -21.16 0.08
CA THR A 374 15.86 -22.22 -0.92
C THR A 374 15.35 -21.75 -2.28
N ALA A 375 15.75 -22.41 -3.37
CA ALA A 375 15.31 -22.01 -4.71
C ALA A 375 13.83 -22.29 -4.99
N LYS A 376 13.25 -23.31 -4.34
CA LYS A 376 11.88 -23.78 -4.59
C LYS A 376 11.17 -24.22 -3.31
N PRO A 377 9.88 -23.91 -3.11
CA PRO A 377 9.18 -24.24 -1.87
C PRO A 377 9.17 -25.75 -1.56
N GLU A 378 9.14 -26.60 -2.59
CA GLU A 378 9.12 -28.07 -2.44
C GLU A 378 10.42 -28.63 -1.84
N ASN A 379 11.52 -27.86 -1.83
CA ASN A 379 12.76 -28.27 -1.20
C ASN A 379 12.60 -28.37 0.33
N PHE A 380 11.70 -27.58 0.94
CA PHE A 380 11.44 -27.69 2.38
C PHE A 380 10.83 -29.03 2.77
N GLU A 381 9.98 -29.63 1.93
CA GLU A 381 9.43 -30.97 2.18
C GLU A 381 10.54 -32.03 2.25
N ARG A 382 11.56 -31.89 1.40
CA ARG A 382 12.76 -32.76 1.44
C ARG A 382 13.59 -32.49 2.69
N LEU A 383 13.74 -31.22 3.07
CA LEU A 383 14.46 -30.85 4.29
C LEU A 383 13.78 -31.43 5.54
N TYR A 384 12.46 -31.32 5.66
CA TYR A 384 11.70 -31.90 6.77
C TYR A 384 11.89 -33.42 6.85
N ALA A 385 11.77 -34.13 5.72
CA ALA A 385 11.96 -35.58 5.69
C ALA A 385 13.36 -35.99 6.19
N ARG A 386 14.42 -35.27 5.77
CA ARG A 386 15.79 -35.57 6.23
C ARG A 386 16.02 -35.18 7.69
N LEU A 387 15.41 -34.11 8.17
CA LEU A 387 15.47 -33.72 9.59
C LEU A 387 14.80 -34.78 10.48
N ASP A 388 13.64 -35.28 10.07
CA ASP A 388 12.91 -36.31 10.77
C ASP A 388 13.67 -37.65 10.75
N GLU A 389 14.22 -38.05 9.61
CA GLU A 389 15.05 -39.26 9.47
C GLU A 389 16.31 -39.20 10.36
N ALA A 390 16.93 -38.02 10.46
CA ALA A 390 18.10 -37.80 11.31
C ALA A 390 17.74 -37.56 12.81
N GLY A 391 16.46 -37.57 13.17
CA GLY A 391 15.99 -37.43 14.55
C GLY A 391 16.14 -36.02 15.14
N PHE A 392 16.18 -34.98 14.29
CA PHE A 392 16.26 -33.60 14.76
C PHE A 392 14.91 -33.14 15.33
N THR A 393 14.95 -32.48 16.49
CA THR A 393 13.77 -31.78 17.02
C THR A 393 13.84 -30.32 16.58
N TYR A 394 12.82 -29.88 15.83
CA TYR A 394 12.70 -28.51 15.36
C TYR A 394 11.29 -27.95 15.57
N THR A 395 11.17 -26.64 15.46
CA THR A 395 9.88 -25.95 15.43
C THR A 395 9.94 -24.90 14.33
N ASP A 396 9.06 -25.00 13.35
CA ASP A 396 8.88 -23.97 12.33
C ASP A 396 8.17 -22.77 12.95
N ILE A 397 8.84 -21.62 12.97
CA ILE A 397 8.31 -20.37 13.52
C ILE A 397 8.00 -19.35 12.42
N THR A 398 8.07 -19.75 11.15
CA THR A 398 7.93 -18.85 9.98
C THR A 398 6.61 -18.10 9.97
N ARG A 399 5.53 -18.70 10.50
CA ARG A 399 4.19 -18.07 10.60
C ARG A 399 3.83 -17.65 12.03
N ASN A 400 4.77 -17.69 12.97
CA ASN A 400 4.52 -17.25 14.33
C ASN A 400 4.90 -15.76 14.45
N GLU A 401 3.92 -14.88 14.26
CA GLU A 401 4.14 -13.42 14.27
C GLU A 401 4.72 -12.91 15.59
N THR A 402 4.24 -13.42 16.72
CA THR A 402 4.75 -13.01 18.04
C THR A 402 6.23 -13.32 18.16
N LEU A 403 6.66 -14.54 17.82
CA LEU A 403 8.07 -14.89 17.84
C LEU A 403 8.86 -14.11 16.79
N ALA A 404 8.31 -13.95 15.58
CA ALA A 404 8.93 -13.20 14.51
C ALA A 404 9.30 -11.78 14.98
N GLN A 405 8.38 -11.05 15.62
CA GLN A 405 8.65 -9.69 16.12
C GLN A 405 9.81 -9.60 17.12
N PHE A 406 10.15 -10.68 17.83
CA PHE A 406 11.24 -10.69 18.81
C PHE A 406 12.56 -11.26 18.27
N VAL A 407 12.50 -12.23 17.36
CA VAL A 407 13.68 -13.02 16.96
C VAL A 407 13.95 -13.01 15.47
N ILE A 408 13.06 -12.46 14.64
CA ILE A 408 13.22 -12.28 13.20
C ILE A 408 13.34 -10.78 12.94
#